data_AF-A0A1G2AZB5-F1
#
_entry.id   AF-A0A1G2AZB5-F1
#
_cell.length_a   1.000
_cell.length_b   1.000
_cell.length_c   1.000
_cell.angle_alpha   90.00
_cell.angle_beta   90.00
_cell.angle_gamma   90.00
#
_symmetry.space_group_name_H-M   'P 1'
#
loop_
_entity.id
_entity.type
_entity.pdbx_description
1 polymer ?
#
loop_
_entity_poly.entity_id
_entity_poly.type
_entity_poly.pdbx_seq_one_letter_code
_entity_poly.pdbx_strand_id
1 'polypeptide(L)'
;MRRRFILALLTITAFSFAVTTEYLNFPTIQFSPSTLSGSKTFEGNVTIEGWLNILSGQLFVSNILAINGSNIPAIDNTFELGNRTNRWKNLNVAGSSYLATANGSVGIGTASPVSLLDVNGGTGLWIRGGIGGGLSSGAGEGIRILSESTGNYIFAYNYTSSTAQDLILQNSGGNVGIGTTNPDSKLSITGNISSTTGAVFATSSGSVGINTTPGGVFHIRNAGSDFFVGNGRVGIGTTSPANNLTVIGTVYAEVIHSNFTQASYDGSDAGTVLYLPFSENSGTRAYDRSAFGTDATLNSGTAWNISGVLGPALSFDGINDYVSVPDSDSFTATPGNSLTVAAWVYIPSSPDDYDAIVGKWDNSFPAKKEWLFRFGVGDTIEFRLIDNATGNSRGRSTTVTIPTGVWTHVTGTYNGSTGNDANAGTKIYINGVARDTTDISTAGTFSGMSNTTSKLFLGMVEATTASNENPLLGTIDEVQIWKRVLSEGEIRQSYLRMMPGTSKAYVSIAGNVGINTTTPTHTLSVHGFVNISGSPGNSSFTGDVRIEGTLFGASPLKIGGGLNSSDVITTQSGIALHTSASVPTCNAANRGRLWMTPGGVGVADILSVCTKSALDAFAWQTISLL
;
A
#
# COMPACT_ATOMS: atom_id res chain seq x y z
N MET A 1 40.48 13.82 106.34
CA MET A 1 39.04 13.98 106.66
C MET A 1 38.49 15.17 105.86
N ARG A 2 37.87 14.91 104.70
CA ARG A 2 37.18 15.98 103.94
C ARG A 2 35.80 16.18 104.59
N ARG A 3 35.58 17.35 105.21
CA ARG A 3 34.28 17.72 105.80
C ARG A 3 33.23 17.77 104.68
N ARG A 4 32.30 16.81 104.70
CA ARG A 4 31.12 16.80 103.82
C ARG A 4 30.11 17.80 104.37
N PHE A 5 30.00 18.98 103.77
CA PHE A 5 28.84 19.85 103.97
C PHE A 5 27.74 19.39 103.01
N ILE A 6 26.72 18.74 103.56
CA ILE A 6 25.49 18.46 102.81
C ILE A 6 24.63 19.73 102.93
N LEU A 7 24.85 20.69 102.02
CA LEU A 7 23.88 21.75 101.75
C LEU A 7 23.02 21.29 100.57
N ALA A 8 21.70 21.34 100.74
CA ALA A 8 20.75 20.80 99.76
C ALA A 8 20.73 21.55 98.41
N LEU A 9 21.19 22.81 98.40
CA LEU A 9 21.25 23.67 97.21
C LEU A 9 22.37 24.71 97.39
N LEU A 10 23.19 24.91 96.36
CA LEU A 10 24.17 26.02 96.31
C LEU A 10 23.80 26.96 95.15
N THR A 11 23.43 28.20 95.48
CA THR A 11 23.19 29.26 94.49
C THR A 11 24.43 30.15 94.41
N ILE A 12 25.02 30.28 93.22
CA ILE A 12 26.17 31.14 92.96
C ILE A 12 25.67 32.39 92.23
N THR A 13 25.74 33.55 92.90
CA THR A 13 25.29 34.84 92.35
C THR A 13 26.43 35.85 92.20
N ALA A 14 26.52 36.46 91.01
CA ALA A 14 27.49 37.43 90.48
C ALA A 14 28.46 38.16 91.44
N PHE A 15 29.76 37.82 91.36
CA PHE A 15 30.93 38.65 91.00
C PHE A 15 32.18 37.79 91.25
N SER A 16 32.79 37.29 90.16
CA SER A 16 34.04 36.50 90.12
C SER A 16 34.36 35.64 91.36
N PHE A 17 33.65 34.53 91.55
CA PHE A 17 34.07 33.54 92.54
C PHE A 17 35.09 32.60 91.90
N ALA A 18 36.38 32.83 92.19
CA ALA A 18 37.44 31.88 91.84
C ALA A 18 37.32 30.66 92.76
N VAL A 19 36.42 29.74 92.43
CA VAL A 19 36.40 28.41 93.05
C VAL A 19 37.71 27.73 92.65
N THR A 20 38.69 27.70 93.55
CA THR A 20 40.00 27.03 93.33
C THR A 20 39.89 25.51 93.44
N THR A 21 38.77 24.99 93.94
CA THR A 21 38.52 23.55 94.04
C THR A 21 37.95 22.99 92.73
N GLU A 22 38.67 22.05 92.11
CA GLU A 22 38.31 21.43 90.83
C GLU A 22 37.09 20.50 90.87
N TYR A 23 36.64 20.10 92.08
CA TYR A 23 35.56 19.14 92.31
C TYR A 23 34.56 19.66 93.34
N LEU A 24 33.30 19.81 92.93
CA LEU A 24 32.18 20.15 93.80
C LEU A 24 31.08 19.08 93.67
N ASN A 25 30.67 18.51 94.79
CA ASN A 25 29.64 17.46 94.85
C ASN A 25 28.46 17.99 95.67
N PHE A 26 27.45 18.50 94.97
CA PHE A 26 26.21 19.03 95.54
C PHE A 26 25.02 18.43 94.77
N PRO A 27 23.86 18.19 95.41
CA PRO A 27 22.70 17.60 94.73
C PRO A 27 22.21 18.46 93.57
N THR A 28 22.11 19.78 93.80
CA THR A 28 21.74 20.78 92.80
C THR A 28 22.59 22.03 92.99
N ILE A 29 23.07 22.62 91.90
CA ILE A 29 23.81 23.87 91.85
C ILE A 29 23.12 24.79 90.85
N GLN A 30 22.91 26.03 91.25
CA GLN A 30 22.29 27.05 90.41
C GLN A 30 23.28 28.18 90.17
N PHE A 31 23.59 28.45 88.90
CA PHE A 31 24.33 29.64 88.48
C PHE A 31 23.34 30.73 88.12
N SER A 32 23.49 31.94 88.67
CA SER A 32 22.99 33.15 88.01
C SER A 32 24.12 33.77 87.16
N PRO A 33 23.97 34.92 86.47
CA PRO A 33 25.01 35.42 85.55
C PRO A 33 26.42 35.38 86.17
N SER A 34 27.30 34.54 85.63
CA SER A 34 28.56 34.15 86.29
C SER A 34 29.68 33.92 85.28
N THR A 35 30.92 34.08 85.73
CA THR A 35 32.12 33.79 84.93
C THR A 35 32.99 32.78 85.66
N LEU A 36 33.41 31.73 84.96
CA LEU A 36 34.30 30.67 85.45
C LEU A 36 35.63 30.70 84.72
N SER A 37 36.69 30.34 85.44
CA SER A 37 38.04 30.11 84.90
C SER A 37 38.62 28.79 85.41
N GLY A 38 39.41 28.14 84.56
CA GLY A 38 39.91 26.77 84.75
C GLY A 38 38.81 25.70 84.63
N SER A 39 39.23 24.43 84.48
CA SER A 39 38.27 23.33 84.42
C SER A 39 37.56 23.13 85.76
N LYS A 40 36.27 22.76 85.71
CA LYS A 40 35.42 22.55 86.89
C LYS A 40 34.60 21.28 86.70
N THR A 41 34.56 20.42 87.71
CA THR A 41 33.72 19.21 87.71
C THR A 41 32.64 19.32 88.77
N PHE A 42 31.39 19.12 88.37
CA PHE A 42 30.22 19.16 89.22
C PHE A 42 29.49 17.82 89.19
N GLU A 43 29.51 17.13 90.32
CA GLU A 43 28.78 15.89 90.54
C GLU A 43 27.40 16.22 91.13
N GLY A 44 26.44 16.55 90.26
CA GLY A 44 25.12 17.05 90.65
C GLY A 44 24.28 17.58 89.49
N ASN A 45 23.05 17.99 89.77
CA ASN A 45 22.20 18.71 88.84
C ASN A 45 22.65 20.17 88.75
N VAL A 46 22.94 20.68 87.55
CA VAL A 46 23.28 22.09 87.34
C VAL A 46 22.15 22.83 86.62
N THR A 47 21.72 23.95 87.18
CA THR A 47 20.77 24.89 86.58
C THR A 47 21.50 26.20 86.30
N ILE A 48 21.34 26.76 85.11
CA ILE A 48 21.91 28.06 84.74
C ILE A 48 20.76 29.02 84.46
N GLU A 49 20.66 30.09 85.23
CA GLU A 49 19.69 31.18 85.10
C GLU A 49 20.45 32.43 84.60
N GLY A 50 20.35 32.78 83.31
CA GLY A 50 21.16 33.84 82.68
C GLY A 50 22.45 33.35 82.00
N TRP A 51 23.49 34.19 81.91
CA TRP A 51 24.72 33.90 81.14
C TRP A 51 25.80 33.23 82.00
N LEU A 52 26.39 32.14 81.54
CA LEU A 52 27.59 31.55 82.16
C LEU A 52 28.76 31.64 81.18
N ASN A 53 29.74 32.50 81.48
CA ASN A 53 30.94 32.67 80.68
C ASN A 53 32.06 31.76 81.19
N ILE A 54 32.65 30.94 80.33
CA ILE A 54 33.83 30.13 80.68
C ILE A 54 35.04 30.75 79.96
N LEU A 55 35.87 31.49 80.71
CA LEU A 55 37.02 32.19 80.16
C LEU A 55 38.17 31.26 79.78
N SER A 56 38.31 30.13 80.51
CA SER A 56 39.34 29.12 80.27
C SER A 56 38.98 27.80 80.94
N GLY A 57 39.44 26.66 80.38
CA GLY A 57 39.17 25.31 80.91
C GLY A 57 37.83 24.70 80.48
N GLN A 58 37.52 23.52 81.00
CA GLN A 58 36.32 22.73 80.65
C GLN A 58 35.37 22.60 81.83
N LEU A 59 34.07 22.79 81.58
CA LEU A 59 33.02 22.52 82.55
C LEU A 59 32.51 21.08 82.38
N PHE A 60 32.79 20.21 83.34
CA PHE A 60 32.24 18.87 83.41
C PHE A 60 31.07 18.86 84.39
N VAL A 61 29.91 18.42 83.92
CA VAL A 61 28.67 18.38 84.70
C VAL A 61 28.02 17.02 84.52
N SER A 62 27.70 16.37 85.62
CA SER A 62 27.09 15.04 85.59
C SER A 62 25.66 15.07 85.07
N ASN A 63 24.88 16.11 85.43
CA ASN A 63 23.55 16.36 84.92
C ASN A 63 23.33 17.88 84.75
N ILE A 64 22.88 18.32 83.59
CA ILE A 64 22.36 19.70 83.41
C ILE A 64 20.84 19.61 83.45
N LEU A 65 20.23 20.26 84.43
CA LEU A 65 18.78 20.23 84.66
C LEU A 65 18.03 21.25 83.79
N ALA A 66 18.58 22.47 83.64
CA ALA A 66 18.07 23.49 82.72
C ALA A 66 19.13 24.57 82.44
N ILE A 67 19.06 25.17 81.24
CA ILE A 67 19.80 26.38 80.86
C ILE A 67 18.75 27.41 80.44
N ASN A 68 18.35 28.28 81.37
CA ASN A 68 17.43 29.39 81.16
C ASN A 68 18.20 30.68 80.86
N GLY A 69 19.07 30.63 79.84
CA GLY A 69 19.91 31.75 79.41
C GLY A 69 20.82 31.35 78.25
N SER A 70 21.74 32.23 77.85
CA SER A 70 22.66 31.95 76.74
C SER A 70 24.05 31.56 77.25
N ASN A 71 24.60 30.49 76.67
CA ASN A 71 26.01 30.16 76.79
C ASN A 71 26.75 30.70 75.57
N ILE A 72 27.67 31.63 75.78
CA ILE A 72 28.54 32.18 74.72
C ILE A 72 29.96 31.62 74.96
N PRO A 73 30.42 30.61 74.19
CA PRO A 73 31.81 30.22 74.20
C PRO A 73 32.67 31.36 73.65
N ALA A 74 33.73 31.74 74.34
CA ALA A 74 34.60 32.85 73.92
C ALA A 74 35.50 32.51 72.70
N ILE A 75 35.53 31.25 72.26
CA ILE A 75 36.37 30.76 71.16
C ILE A 75 35.58 29.73 70.34
N ASP A 76 35.63 29.85 69.01
CA ASP A 76 34.98 28.89 68.11
C ASP A 76 35.47 27.44 68.35
N ASN A 77 34.63 26.46 67.99
CA ASN A 77 34.95 25.02 68.02
C ASN A 77 35.24 24.34 69.38
N THR A 78 35.14 25.04 70.51
CA THR A 78 35.46 24.46 71.84
C THR A 78 34.26 24.02 72.67
N PHE A 79 33.04 24.28 72.21
CA PHE A 79 31.81 23.90 72.90
C PHE A 79 31.21 22.62 72.30
N GLU A 80 31.64 21.47 72.81
CA GLU A 80 30.97 20.20 72.57
C GLU A 80 29.82 20.05 73.58
N LEU A 81 28.58 19.96 73.09
CA LEU A 81 27.48 19.43 73.90
C LEU A 81 27.70 17.92 74.06
N GLY A 82 28.40 17.52 75.13
CA GLY A 82 28.73 16.14 75.48
C GLY A 82 30.19 15.96 75.95
N ASN A 83 30.65 14.71 76.04
CA ASN A 83 32.07 14.39 76.22
C ASN A 83 32.60 13.54 75.05
N ARG A 84 33.91 13.25 75.02
CA ARG A 84 34.56 12.48 73.93
C ARG A 84 33.98 11.08 73.69
N THR A 85 33.29 10.49 74.66
CA THR A 85 32.69 9.14 74.57
C THR A 85 31.15 9.15 74.52
N ASN A 86 30.51 10.25 74.94
CA ASN A 86 29.06 10.43 75.00
C ASN A 86 28.70 11.84 74.51
N ARG A 87 28.52 11.94 73.19
CA ARG A 87 27.96 13.14 72.54
C ARG A 87 26.45 13.17 72.76
N TRP A 88 25.86 14.35 72.87
CA TRP A 88 24.41 14.47 73.04
C TRP A 88 23.71 13.78 71.87
N LYS A 89 22.87 12.80 72.20
CA LYS A 89 22.13 12.02 71.21
C LYS A 89 21.05 12.87 70.52
N ASN A 90 20.49 13.83 71.24
CA ASN A 90 19.42 14.72 70.78
C ASN A 90 19.73 16.16 71.21
N LEU A 91 19.48 17.12 70.32
CA LEU A 91 19.42 18.56 70.64
C LEU A 91 17.96 19.01 70.50
N ASN A 92 17.29 19.29 71.63
CA ASN A 92 15.94 19.83 71.63
C ASN A 92 15.99 21.34 71.85
N VAL A 93 15.64 22.12 70.83
CA VAL A 93 15.54 23.58 70.92
C VAL A 93 14.05 23.95 70.88
N ALA A 94 13.58 24.74 71.85
CA ALA A 94 12.24 25.30 71.81
C ALA A 94 12.23 26.53 70.87
N GLY A 95 11.37 26.52 69.85
CA GLY A 95 11.27 27.60 68.86
C GLY A 95 12.19 27.43 67.64
N SER A 96 12.49 28.52 66.93
CA SER A 96 13.36 28.51 65.74
C SER A 96 14.84 28.48 66.13
N SER A 97 15.57 27.45 65.71
CA SER A 97 17.02 27.33 65.92
C SER A 97 17.81 27.72 64.68
N TYR A 98 18.81 28.59 64.82
CA TYR A 98 19.80 28.86 63.77
C TYR A 98 21.08 28.07 64.05
N LEU A 99 21.39 27.08 63.22
CA LEU A 99 22.58 26.24 63.33
C LEU A 99 23.44 26.50 62.10
N ALA A 100 24.59 27.15 62.26
CA ALA A 100 25.54 27.40 61.18
C ALA A 100 26.98 27.47 61.71
N THR A 101 27.95 27.25 60.82
CA THR A 101 29.36 27.61 61.06
C THR A 101 29.51 29.13 61.18
N ALA A 102 30.68 29.61 61.62
CA ALA A 102 30.98 31.04 61.74
C ALA A 102 30.78 31.81 60.42
N ASN A 103 30.88 31.12 59.28
CA ASN A 103 30.70 31.69 57.95
C ASN A 103 29.25 31.55 57.41
N GLY A 104 28.28 31.16 58.25
CA GLY A 104 26.86 31.12 57.90
C GLY A 104 26.39 29.86 57.16
N SER A 105 27.27 28.88 56.93
CA SER A 105 26.93 27.60 56.25
C SER A 105 26.70 26.47 57.24
N VAL A 106 25.80 25.53 56.96
CA VAL A 106 25.50 24.38 57.81
C VAL A 106 26.16 23.13 57.25
N GLY A 107 27.10 22.53 57.98
CA GLY A 107 27.75 21.27 57.62
C GLY A 107 27.16 20.09 58.39
N ILE A 108 26.63 19.08 57.70
CA ILE A 108 26.20 17.80 58.31
C ILE A 108 27.16 16.71 57.82
N GLY A 109 28.06 16.24 58.69
CA GLY A 109 29.09 15.25 58.32
C GLY A 109 30.37 15.85 57.71
N THR A 110 30.43 17.16 57.54
CA THR A 110 31.65 17.92 57.18
C THR A 110 31.81 19.14 58.08
N ALA A 111 33.06 19.45 58.46
CA ALA A 111 33.41 20.68 59.18
C ALA A 111 33.72 21.85 58.23
N SER A 112 33.89 21.56 56.93
CA SER A 112 34.22 22.52 55.88
C SER A 112 33.15 22.48 54.79
N PRO A 113 31.95 23.02 55.06
CA PRO A 113 30.87 23.03 54.09
C PRO A 113 31.26 23.90 52.87
N VAL A 114 31.13 23.36 51.65
CA VAL A 114 31.43 24.10 50.40
C VAL A 114 30.24 24.90 49.86
N SER A 115 29.08 24.82 50.52
CA SER A 115 27.87 25.57 50.20
C SER A 115 27.08 25.87 51.48
N LEU A 116 26.04 26.73 51.40
CA LEU A 116 25.23 27.17 52.55
C LEU A 116 24.63 26.01 53.36
N LEU A 117 24.38 24.86 52.72
CA LEU A 117 24.03 23.60 53.38
C LEU A 117 24.81 22.48 52.69
N ASP A 118 25.81 21.92 53.36
CA ASP A 118 26.63 20.82 52.85
C ASP A 118 26.47 19.58 53.72
N VAL A 119 25.95 18.50 53.13
CA VAL A 119 25.72 17.24 53.83
C VAL A 119 26.64 16.18 53.25
N ASN A 120 27.74 15.90 53.95
CA ASN A 120 28.77 14.96 53.56
C ASN A 120 28.61 13.64 54.33
N GLY A 121 27.78 12.74 53.80
CA GLY A 121 27.59 11.39 54.32
C GLY A 121 27.59 10.37 53.20
N GLY A 122 28.43 9.34 53.28
CA GLY A 122 28.73 8.40 52.19
C GLY A 122 27.57 7.54 51.64
N THR A 123 26.32 7.77 52.05
CA THR A 123 25.13 7.03 51.58
C THR A 123 23.93 7.92 51.19
N GLY A 124 24.13 9.24 51.08
CA GLY A 124 23.15 10.17 50.49
C GLY A 124 22.42 11.10 51.47
N LEU A 125 21.87 12.19 50.92
CA LEU A 125 21.12 13.22 51.64
C LEU A 125 19.65 12.78 51.83
N TRP A 126 19.22 12.55 53.07
CA TRP A 126 17.81 12.29 53.42
C TRP A 126 17.12 13.58 53.88
N ILE A 127 16.38 14.26 52.98
CA ILE A 127 15.47 15.35 53.36
C ILE A 127 14.10 14.72 53.71
N ARG A 128 13.82 14.52 55.00
CA ARG A 128 12.46 14.18 55.45
C ARG A 128 11.65 15.45 55.60
N GLY A 129 10.76 15.73 54.65
CA GLY A 129 9.65 16.66 54.88
C GLY A 129 8.76 16.09 55.99
N GLY A 130 8.51 16.86 57.05
CA GLY A 130 7.53 16.49 58.06
C GLY A 130 6.16 16.29 57.41
N ILE A 131 5.38 15.35 57.94
CA ILE A 131 4.02 15.03 57.48
C ILE A 131 3.20 16.35 57.49
N GLY A 132 2.90 16.89 56.32
CA GLY A 132 2.00 18.05 56.15
C GLY A 132 2.60 19.46 56.24
N GLY A 133 3.92 19.64 56.28
CA GLY A 133 4.55 20.97 56.28
C GLY A 133 5.36 21.24 55.02
N GLY A 134 4.81 21.99 54.06
CA GLY A 134 5.57 22.51 52.92
C GLY A 134 6.68 23.47 53.35
N LEU A 135 7.59 23.83 52.43
CA LEU A 135 8.47 24.98 52.62
C LEU A 135 7.61 26.23 52.87
N SER A 136 8.05 27.13 53.74
CA SER A 136 7.28 28.33 54.08
C SER A 136 6.99 29.18 52.83
N SER A 137 5.90 29.96 52.85
CA SER A 137 5.48 30.80 51.72
C SER A 137 6.49 31.86 51.27
N GLY A 138 7.63 32.00 51.97
CA GLY A 138 8.75 32.86 51.60
C GLY A 138 9.97 32.13 51.02
N ALA A 139 9.90 30.83 50.77
CA ALA A 139 11.04 30.01 50.34
C ALA A 139 11.48 30.22 48.87
N GLY A 140 10.68 30.92 48.05
CA GLY A 140 10.99 31.19 46.64
C GLY A 140 10.67 30.00 45.72
N GLU A 141 11.53 29.77 44.72
CA GLU A 141 11.40 28.69 43.73
C GLU A 141 12.34 27.52 44.07
N GLY A 142 11.91 26.28 43.89
CA GLY A 142 12.76 25.12 44.20
C GLY A 142 12.19 23.75 43.81
N ILE A 143 12.97 22.69 44.05
CA ILE A 143 12.60 21.28 43.81
C ILE A 143 12.05 20.68 45.11
N ARG A 144 10.83 20.13 45.07
CA ARG A 144 10.21 19.42 46.20
C ARG A 144 10.41 17.92 46.03
N ILE A 145 10.97 17.25 47.05
CA ILE A 145 11.06 15.78 47.14
C ILE A 145 10.27 15.37 48.38
N LEU A 146 9.18 14.62 48.21
CA LEU A 146 8.29 14.30 49.33
C LEU A 146 7.54 12.98 49.17
N SER A 147 7.02 12.54 50.30
CA SER A 147 6.09 11.42 50.42
C SER A 147 4.81 11.93 51.10
N GLU A 148 3.68 11.78 50.42
CA GLU A 148 2.33 12.08 50.91
C GLU A 148 1.49 10.78 50.91
N SER A 149 0.35 10.78 51.59
CA SER A 149 -0.53 9.59 51.65
C SER A 149 -1.01 9.11 50.27
N THR A 150 -0.98 9.97 49.26
CA THR A 150 -1.38 9.72 47.88
C THR A 150 -0.21 9.31 46.97
N GLY A 151 1.04 9.39 47.43
CA GLY A 151 2.21 9.00 46.64
C GLY A 151 3.51 9.74 46.98
N ASN A 152 4.57 9.36 46.27
CA ASN A 152 5.87 10.02 46.34
C ASN A 152 6.05 10.88 45.09
N TYR A 153 6.53 12.12 45.26
CA TYR A 153 6.63 13.08 44.16
C TYR A 153 7.98 13.78 44.14
N ILE A 154 8.47 14.02 42.92
CA ILE A 154 9.53 14.98 42.60
C ILE A 154 8.92 15.94 41.57
N PHE A 155 8.78 17.22 41.91
CA PHE A 155 8.25 18.23 40.99
C PHE A 155 8.76 19.63 41.32
N ALA A 156 8.72 20.52 40.32
CA ALA A 156 9.01 21.94 40.49
C ALA A 156 7.75 22.69 40.94
N TYR A 157 7.88 23.61 41.90
CA TYR A 157 6.76 24.35 42.46
C TYR A 157 7.15 25.81 42.73
N ASN A 158 6.28 26.74 42.37
CA ASN A 158 6.41 28.14 42.73
C ASN A 158 5.58 28.42 43.98
N TYR A 159 6.23 28.67 45.12
CA TYR A 159 5.56 28.90 46.39
C TYR A 159 4.94 30.29 46.51
N THR A 160 5.44 31.26 45.74
CA THR A 160 4.88 32.61 45.68
C THR A 160 3.51 32.60 45.00
N SER A 161 3.37 31.84 43.92
CA SER A 161 2.11 31.73 43.17
C SER A 161 1.28 30.49 43.52
N SER A 162 1.80 29.59 44.35
CA SER A 162 1.17 28.29 44.67
C SER A 162 0.81 27.46 43.43
N THR A 163 1.74 27.38 42.46
CA THR A 163 1.53 26.65 41.21
C THR A 163 2.63 25.62 40.96
N ALA A 164 2.23 24.44 40.47
CA ALA A 164 3.16 23.46 39.93
C ALA A 164 3.80 24.01 38.65
N GLN A 165 5.08 23.72 38.47
CA GLN A 165 5.90 24.15 37.33
C GLN A 165 6.46 22.94 36.60
N ASP A 166 6.93 23.14 35.37
CA ASP A 166 7.55 22.06 34.60
C ASP A 166 8.86 21.59 35.27
N LEU A 167 8.99 20.28 35.42
CA LEU A 167 10.21 19.67 35.98
C LEU A 167 11.29 19.55 34.88
N ILE A 168 12.27 20.44 34.91
CA ILE A 168 13.43 20.39 34.01
C ILE A 168 14.57 19.61 34.69
N LEU A 169 14.85 18.39 34.21
CA LEU A 169 15.82 17.48 34.85
C LEU A 169 17.30 17.77 34.51
N GLN A 170 17.58 18.38 33.35
CA GLN A 170 18.95 18.60 32.85
C GLN A 170 19.06 19.91 32.06
N ASN A 171 18.69 21.04 32.68
CA ASN A 171 18.65 22.35 32.00
C ASN A 171 20.04 22.78 31.45
N SER A 172 21.12 22.40 32.13
CA SER A 172 22.51 22.69 31.72
C SER A 172 23.09 21.67 30.71
N GLY A 173 22.28 20.71 30.25
CA GLY A 173 22.69 19.61 29.38
C GLY A 173 23.04 18.33 30.14
N GLY A 174 22.73 17.18 29.53
CA GLY A 174 22.93 15.83 30.06
C GLY A 174 21.97 14.84 29.39
N ASN A 175 22.02 13.57 29.79
CA ASN A 175 21.08 12.53 29.39
C ASN A 175 20.29 12.07 30.63
N VAL A 176 18.98 11.83 30.49
CA VAL A 176 18.11 11.30 31.55
C VAL A 176 17.90 9.80 31.32
N GLY A 177 18.28 8.98 32.30
CA GLY A 177 18.00 7.54 32.31
C GLY A 177 16.79 7.21 33.20
N ILE A 178 15.80 6.49 32.67
CA ILE A 178 14.72 5.89 33.46
C ILE A 178 14.88 4.38 33.40
N GLY A 179 15.23 3.76 34.52
CA GLY A 179 15.54 2.32 34.58
C GLY A 179 16.94 1.94 34.06
N THR A 180 17.79 2.92 33.73
CA THR A 180 19.19 2.72 33.33
C THR A 180 20.10 3.77 33.98
N THR A 181 21.34 3.38 34.28
CA THR A 181 22.41 4.28 34.74
C THR A 181 23.27 4.81 33.60
N ASN A 182 23.15 4.24 32.40
CA ASN A 182 24.01 4.54 31.25
C ASN A 182 23.14 4.94 30.05
N PRO A 183 22.53 6.14 30.09
CA PRO A 183 21.67 6.59 29.00
C PRO A 183 22.49 6.93 27.74
N ASP A 184 22.16 6.26 26.64
CA ASP A 184 22.78 6.40 25.31
C ASP A 184 22.23 7.57 24.48
N SER A 185 21.12 8.15 24.91
CA SER A 185 20.48 9.32 24.30
C SER A 185 19.94 10.28 25.36
N LYS A 186 19.42 11.43 24.93
CA LYS A 186 18.93 12.48 25.84
C LYS A 186 17.87 11.99 26.83
N LEU A 187 17.06 11.01 26.43
CA LEU A 187 16.14 10.28 27.28
C LEU A 187 16.23 8.80 26.94
N SER A 188 16.81 7.99 27.83
CA SER A 188 16.93 6.54 27.66
C SER A 188 16.04 5.84 28.69
N ILE A 189 15.12 4.99 28.22
CA ILE A 189 14.15 4.30 29.08
C ILE A 189 14.32 2.79 28.89
N THR A 190 14.74 2.09 29.93
CA THR A 190 14.77 0.62 29.97
C THR A 190 13.47 0.13 30.60
N GLY A 191 12.41 0.06 29.78
CA GLY A 191 11.06 -0.30 30.22
C GLY A 191 9.99 0.19 29.24
N ASN A 192 8.73 0.16 29.68
CA ASN A 192 7.60 0.62 28.88
C ASN A 192 7.30 2.09 29.14
N ILE A 193 6.95 2.83 28.09
CA ILE A 193 6.34 4.17 28.19
C ILE A 193 4.84 3.98 27.97
N SER A 194 4.01 4.31 28.96
CA SER A 194 2.54 4.25 28.85
C SER A 194 1.94 5.62 29.13
N SER A 195 1.01 6.03 28.28
CA SER A 195 0.18 7.22 28.48
C SER A 195 -1.28 6.78 28.44
N THR A 196 -1.98 6.89 29.57
CA THR A 196 -3.35 6.38 29.75
C THR A 196 -4.43 7.36 29.25
N THR A 197 -4.08 8.63 29.04
CA THR A 197 -5.05 9.69 28.66
C THR A 197 -4.54 10.62 27.55
N GLY A 198 -3.41 10.33 26.90
CA GLY A 198 -2.84 11.18 25.85
C GLY A 198 -1.83 10.45 24.95
N ALA A 199 -1.26 11.17 23.97
CA ALA A 199 -0.20 10.64 23.10
C ALA A 199 1.21 10.98 23.63
N VAL A 200 2.20 10.15 23.28
CA VAL A 200 3.62 10.54 23.40
C VAL A 200 3.94 11.42 22.19
N PHE A 201 4.08 12.73 22.39
CA PHE A 201 4.34 13.69 21.32
C PHE A 201 5.85 13.83 21.04
N ALA A 202 6.25 13.68 19.78
CA ALA A 202 7.45 14.29 19.23
C ALA A 202 7.04 15.57 18.48
N THR A 203 7.72 16.70 18.72
CA THR A 203 7.35 17.99 18.12
C THR A 203 7.63 18.02 16.60
N SER A 204 7.26 19.11 15.92
CA SER A 204 7.18 19.25 14.45
C SER A 204 8.45 18.96 13.63
N SER A 205 9.58 18.67 14.28
CA SER A 205 10.85 18.26 13.66
C SER A 205 11.41 16.93 14.21
N GLY A 206 10.70 16.27 15.13
CA GLY A 206 11.13 15.05 15.79
C GLY A 206 10.69 13.80 15.02
N SER A 207 11.66 13.10 14.44
CA SER A 207 11.45 11.78 13.86
C SER A 207 11.26 10.73 14.97
N VAL A 208 10.19 9.92 14.90
CA VAL A 208 9.94 8.82 15.84
C VAL A 208 10.43 7.51 15.23
N GLY A 209 11.41 6.89 15.88
CA GLY A 209 11.94 5.58 15.52
C GLY A 209 11.51 4.52 16.50
N ILE A 210 10.95 3.42 16.00
CA ILE A 210 10.79 2.18 16.77
C ILE A 210 11.84 1.20 16.25
N ASN A 211 12.83 0.89 17.10
CA ASN A 211 13.95 0.00 16.80
C ASN A 211 14.83 0.47 15.59
N THR A 212 14.96 1.78 15.42
CA THR A 212 15.67 2.37 14.28
C THR A 212 16.15 3.79 14.58
N THR A 213 17.11 4.29 13.80
CA THR A 213 17.42 5.71 13.67
C THR A 213 16.54 6.26 12.55
N PRO A 214 15.45 6.97 12.85
CA PRO A 214 14.42 7.26 11.87
C PRO A 214 14.90 8.27 10.81
N GLY A 215 14.85 7.86 9.54
CA GLY A 215 15.13 8.73 8.38
C GLY A 215 13.93 9.56 7.90
N GLY A 216 12.76 9.39 8.54
CA GLY A 216 11.51 10.08 8.24
C GLY A 216 10.73 10.40 9.53
N VAL A 217 9.53 10.97 9.41
CA VAL A 217 8.71 11.40 10.58
C VAL A 217 8.35 10.20 11.46
N PHE A 218 8.08 9.04 10.86
CA PHE A 218 7.83 7.80 11.58
C PHE A 218 8.48 6.63 10.85
N HIS A 219 9.35 5.90 11.54
CA HIS A 219 10.02 4.70 11.01
C HIS A 219 9.90 3.57 12.04
N ILE A 220 9.27 2.47 11.64
CA ILE A 220 9.26 1.21 12.38
C ILE A 220 10.14 0.22 11.63
N ARG A 221 11.19 -0.31 12.28
CA ARG A 221 12.04 -1.35 11.71
C ARG A 221 11.79 -2.68 12.42
N ASN A 222 11.24 -3.65 11.70
CA ASN A 222 11.05 -5.01 12.20
C ASN A 222 11.82 -6.00 11.31
N ALA A 223 13.00 -6.44 11.78
CA ALA A 223 13.78 -7.58 11.27
C ALA A 223 13.71 -7.84 9.74
N GLY A 224 13.94 -6.82 8.91
CA GLY A 224 13.95 -6.92 7.45
C GLY A 224 12.72 -6.36 6.73
N SER A 225 11.74 -5.83 7.46
CA SER A 225 10.59 -5.10 6.94
C SER A 225 10.48 -3.72 7.60
N ASP A 226 10.46 -2.68 6.78
CA ASP A 226 10.33 -1.29 7.23
C ASP A 226 8.91 -0.77 6.98
N PHE A 227 8.30 -0.12 7.97
CA PHE A 227 7.20 0.82 7.75
C PHE A 227 7.73 2.24 7.89
N PHE A 228 7.65 3.01 6.81
CA PHE A 228 8.27 4.32 6.69
C PHE A 228 7.23 5.37 6.28
N VAL A 229 7.17 6.47 7.02
CA VAL A 229 6.40 7.66 6.65
C VAL A 229 7.34 8.86 6.63
N GLY A 230 7.50 9.46 5.45
CA GLY A 230 8.39 10.60 5.25
C GLY A 230 8.13 11.31 3.93
N ASN A 231 8.34 12.64 3.91
CA ASN A 231 8.16 13.47 2.71
C ASN A 231 6.79 13.32 2.02
N GLY A 232 5.72 13.12 2.79
CA GLY A 232 4.36 12.93 2.27
C GLY A 232 4.07 11.55 1.66
N ARG A 233 4.97 10.57 1.85
CA ARG A 233 4.88 9.22 1.27
C ARG A 233 4.91 8.13 2.33
N VAL A 234 4.39 6.96 1.97
CA VAL A 234 4.36 5.74 2.79
C VAL A 234 5.15 4.63 2.09
N GLY A 235 6.14 4.06 2.78
CA GLY A 235 6.90 2.89 2.37
C GLY A 235 6.59 1.69 3.25
N ILE A 236 6.32 0.52 2.65
CA ILE A 236 6.24 -0.78 3.32
C ILE A 236 7.32 -1.66 2.68
N GLY A 237 8.27 -2.18 3.46
CA GLY A 237 9.45 -2.88 2.95
C GLY A 237 10.52 -1.98 2.32
N THR A 238 10.39 -0.65 2.44
CA THR A 238 11.36 0.33 1.94
C THR A 238 11.33 1.63 2.73
N THR A 239 12.49 2.28 2.89
CA THR A 239 12.61 3.66 3.42
C THR A 239 12.68 4.73 2.32
N SER A 240 12.69 4.32 1.05
CA SER A 240 12.80 5.22 -0.11
C SER A 240 11.63 5.02 -1.06
N PRO A 241 10.39 5.36 -0.65
CA PRO A 241 9.20 5.18 -1.49
C PRO A 241 9.28 6.08 -2.74
N ALA A 242 9.23 5.46 -3.92
CA ALA A 242 9.24 6.16 -5.21
C ALA A 242 7.94 6.94 -5.46
N ASN A 243 6.83 6.44 -4.91
CA ASN A 243 5.48 6.99 -5.04
C ASN A 243 4.85 7.27 -3.67
N ASN A 244 3.64 7.84 -3.65
CA ASN A 244 2.88 8.15 -2.41
C ASN A 244 2.68 6.92 -1.51
N LEU A 245 2.50 5.73 -2.11
CA LEU A 245 2.55 4.44 -1.43
C LEU A 245 3.48 3.52 -2.22
N THR A 246 4.49 2.95 -1.58
CA THR A 246 5.36 1.92 -2.17
C THR A 246 5.41 0.72 -1.24
N VAL A 247 5.05 -0.46 -1.75
CA VAL A 247 5.13 -1.72 -1.01
C VAL A 247 6.11 -2.66 -1.72
N ILE A 248 7.23 -2.97 -1.08
CA ILE A 248 8.16 -4.03 -1.50
C ILE A 248 7.75 -5.31 -0.76
N GLY A 249 6.92 -6.13 -1.40
CA GLY A 249 6.38 -7.37 -0.85
C GLY A 249 4.95 -7.65 -1.34
N THR A 250 4.36 -8.75 -0.87
CA THR A 250 2.98 -9.12 -1.19
C THR A 250 1.98 -8.29 -0.37
N VAL A 251 0.93 -7.78 -1.02
CA VAL A 251 -0.21 -7.10 -0.36
C VAL A 251 -1.40 -8.06 -0.31
N TYR A 252 -1.82 -8.44 0.89
CA TYR A 252 -3.08 -9.17 1.10
C TYR A 252 -4.14 -8.16 1.55
N ALA A 253 -5.11 -7.87 0.68
CA ALA A 253 -6.22 -6.97 0.97
C ALA A 253 -7.54 -7.62 0.56
N GLU A 254 -8.56 -7.52 1.40
CA GLU A 254 -9.92 -8.02 1.11
C GLU A 254 -10.60 -7.19 0.02
N VAL A 255 -10.45 -5.87 0.09
CA VAL A 255 -10.90 -4.93 -0.93
C VAL A 255 -9.87 -3.81 -1.06
N ILE A 256 -9.39 -3.58 -2.28
CA ILE A 256 -8.65 -2.37 -2.63
C ILE A 256 -9.64 -1.46 -3.38
N HIS A 257 -10.12 -0.41 -2.74
CA HIS A 257 -10.89 0.64 -3.41
C HIS A 257 -9.92 1.50 -4.22
N SER A 258 -9.53 0.97 -5.38
CA SER A 258 -8.72 1.67 -6.34
C SER A 258 -9.68 2.31 -7.35
N ASN A 259 -9.62 3.64 -7.53
CA ASN A 259 -10.35 4.31 -8.60
C ASN A 259 -9.63 4.11 -9.94
N PHE A 260 -9.15 2.89 -10.22
CA PHE A 260 -8.63 2.55 -11.54
C PHE A 260 -9.81 2.19 -12.44
N THR A 261 -10.27 3.17 -13.20
CA THR A 261 -11.09 2.94 -14.39
C THR A 261 -10.21 2.49 -15.56
N GLN A 262 -9.50 1.35 -15.45
CA GLN A 262 -8.95 0.71 -16.64
C GLN A 262 -8.59 -0.76 -16.40
N ALA A 263 -8.95 -1.59 -17.37
CA ALA A 263 -8.51 -2.98 -17.44
C ALA A 263 -6.99 -3.00 -17.56
N SER A 264 -6.34 -3.74 -16.66
CA SER A 264 -4.91 -4.02 -16.72
C SER A 264 -4.62 -4.72 -18.06
N TYR A 265 -3.84 -4.09 -18.92
CA TYR A 265 -3.18 -4.78 -20.01
C TYR A 265 -2.13 -5.70 -19.37
N ASP A 266 -2.32 -7.00 -19.44
CA ASP A 266 -1.53 -8.00 -18.70
C ASP A 266 -0.18 -8.33 -19.35
N GLY A 267 0.21 -7.61 -20.40
CA GLY A 267 1.45 -7.86 -21.14
C GLY A 267 1.49 -9.23 -21.83
N SER A 268 0.35 -9.93 -21.95
CA SER A 268 0.30 -11.28 -22.53
C SER A 268 0.38 -11.33 -24.06
N ASP A 269 0.30 -10.18 -24.75
CA ASP A 269 0.43 -10.15 -26.20
C ASP A 269 1.92 -10.11 -26.58
N ALA A 270 2.48 -11.31 -26.83
CA ALA A 270 3.89 -11.49 -27.11
C ALA A 270 4.36 -10.54 -28.24
N GLY A 271 5.39 -9.75 -27.98
CA GLY A 271 6.01 -8.87 -28.97
C GLY A 271 5.42 -7.47 -29.12
N THR A 272 4.46 -7.04 -28.30
CA THR A 272 4.07 -5.63 -28.20
C THR A 272 5.23 -4.79 -27.66
N VAL A 273 5.60 -3.75 -28.40
CA VAL A 273 6.75 -2.89 -28.10
C VAL A 273 6.40 -1.44 -27.84
N LEU A 274 5.15 -1.06 -28.11
CA LEU A 274 4.57 0.21 -27.72
C LEU A 274 3.08 0.01 -27.51
N TYR A 275 2.56 0.57 -26.43
CA TYR A 275 1.12 0.73 -26.23
C TYR A 275 0.82 2.07 -25.57
N LEU A 276 0.19 2.98 -26.30
CA LEU A 276 -0.22 4.29 -25.84
C LEU A 276 -1.77 4.37 -25.78
N PRO A 277 -2.38 4.08 -24.62
CA PRO A 277 -3.84 4.16 -24.42
C PRO A 277 -4.34 5.53 -23.96
N PHE A 278 -3.47 6.55 -23.91
CA PHE A 278 -3.82 7.93 -23.58
C PHE A 278 -4.70 8.09 -22.31
N SER A 279 -4.35 7.36 -21.26
CA SER A 279 -5.19 7.25 -20.06
C SER A 279 -4.88 8.31 -19.01
N GLU A 280 -3.90 9.19 -19.28
CA GLU A 280 -3.42 10.22 -18.35
C GLU A 280 -4.37 11.43 -18.25
N ASN A 281 -5.19 11.67 -19.29
CA ASN A 281 -6.22 12.72 -19.35
C ASN A 281 -5.71 14.17 -19.19
N SER A 282 -4.41 14.39 -18.99
CA SER A 282 -3.79 15.70 -18.76
C SER A 282 -2.27 15.62 -18.84
N GLY A 283 -1.63 16.79 -18.95
CA GLY A 283 -0.18 16.92 -19.00
C GLY A 283 0.40 16.76 -20.40
N THR A 284 1.72 16.64 -20.49
CA THR A 284 2.48 16.62 -21.75
C THR A 284 3.11 15.26 -22.07
N ARG A 285 2.70 14.21 -21.36
CA ARG A 285 3.24 12.85 -21.52
C ARG A 285 2.11 11.85 -21.70
N ALA A 286 2.30 10.90 -22.60
CA ALA A 286 1.51 9.67 -22.68
C ALA A 286 2.43 8.51 -22.33
N TYR A 287 2.05 7.71 -21.34
CA TYR A 287 2.91 6.65 -20.85
C TYR A 287 2.76 5.38 -21.68
N ASP A 288 3.88 4.75 -22.01
CA ASP A 288 3.90 3.45 -22.67
C ASP A 288 3.53 2.35 -21.67
N ARG A 289 2.46 1.61 -21.98
CA ARG A 289 1.96 0.48 -21.18
C ARG A 289 2.52 -0.86 -21.63
N SER A 290 3.37 -0.88 -22.66
CA SER A 290 4.11 -2.08 -23.03
C SER A 290 5.22 -2.38 -22.02
N ALA A 291 5.81 -3.58 -22.12
CA ALA A 291 6.96 -3.96 -21.30
C ALA A 291 8.23 -3.15 -21.60
N PHE A 292 8.26 -2.35 -22.68
CA PHE A 292 9.43 -1.58 -23.10
C PHE A 292 9.51 -0.21 -22.41
N GLY A 293 8.37 0.39 -22.03
CA GLY A 293 8.32 1.62 -21.24
C GLY A 293 8.91 2.85 -21.95
N THR A 294 8.77 2.93 -23.28
CA THR A 294 9.26 4.08 -24.05
C THR A 294 8.17 5.15 -24.15
N ASP A 295 8.07 5.98 -23.11
CA ASP A 295 7.02 7.00 -23.00
C ASP A 295 7.05 8.05 -24.12
N ALA A 296 5.86 8.54 -24.49
CA ALA A 296 5.68 9.58 -25.48
C ALA A 296 5.62 10.98 -24.87
N THR A 297 6.02 11.98 -25.66
CA THR A 297 5.92 13.40 -25.33
C THR A 297 5.01 14.11 -26.32
N LEU A 298 4.03 14.85 -25.80
CA LEU A 298 3.10 15.66 -26.58
C LEU A 298 3.75 17.01 -26.87
N ASN A 299 3.61 17.53 -28.09
CA ASN A 299 3.94 18.92 -28.36
C ASN A 299 2.92 19.86 -27.68
N SER A 300 3.24 21.14 -27.57
CA SER A 300 2.40 22.12 -26.86
C SER A 300 1.02 22.36 -27.47
N GLY A 301 0.79 21.98 -28.74
CA GLY A 301 -0.50 22.13 -29.41
C GLY A 301 -1.46 20.95 -29.17
N THR A 302 -0.93 19.72 -29.02
CA THR A 302 -1.75 18.51 -28.87
C THR A 302 -2.64 18.55 -27.63
N ALA A 303 -3.94 18.33 -27.82
CA ALA A 303 -4.94 18.42 -26.74
C ALA A 303 -5.52 17.05 -26.34
N TRP A 304 -5.85 16.89 -25.05
CA TRP A 304 -6.56 15.73 -24.54
C TRP A 304 -8.05 15.79 -24.92
N ASN A 305 -8.60 14.67 -25.38
CA ASN A 305 -10.00 14.50 -25.71
C ASN A 305 -10.62 13.40 -24.85
N ILE A 306 -11.54 13.75 -23.95
CA ILE A 306 -12.17 12.80 -23.04
C ILE A 306 -13.10 11.77 -23.72
N SER A 307 -13.43 11.97 -25.01
CA SER A 307 -14.32 11.12 -25.79
C SER A 307 -13.53 10.13 -26.67
N GLY A 308 -12.54 9.46 -26.09
CA GLY A 308 -11.78 8.40 -26.74
C GLY A 308 -12.56 7.08 -26.87
N VAL A 309 -11.88 6.06 -27.39
CA VAL A 309 -12.42 4.72 -27.58
C VAL A 309 -12.50 3.97 -26.25
N LEU A 310 -11.42 3.98 -25.47
CA LEU A 310 -11.33 3.37 -24.14
C LEU A 310 -10.77 4.34 -23.09
N GLY A 311 -11.45 5.47 -22.92
CA GLY A 311 -11.02 6.55 -22.01
C GLY A 311 -10.74 7.82 -22.79
N PRO A 312 -9.80 8.68 -22.34
CA PRO A 312 -9.34 9.82 -23.12
C PRO A 312 -8.50 9.38 -24.33
N ALA A 313 -8.45 10.25 -25.33
CA ALA A 313 -7.65 10.16 -26.55
C ALA A 313 -6.89 11.49 -26.77
N LEU A 314 -6.14 11.61 -27.87
CA LEU A 314 -5.46 12.85 -28.24
C LEU A 314 -6.02 13.44 -29.53
N SER A 315 -6.33 14.74 -29.51
CA SER A 315 -6.80 15.52 -30.65
C SER A 315 -5.67 16.30 -31.31
N PHE A 316 -5.75 16.36 -32.64
CA PHE A 316 -4.81 16.99 -33.54
C PHE A 316 -5.58 17.97 -34.45
N ASP A 317 -5.12 19.21 -34.53
CA ASP A 317 -5.81 20.34 -35.16
C ASP A 317 -5.57 20.52 -36.67
N GLY A 318 -4.75 19.66 -37.28
CA GLY A 318 -4.38 19.76 -38.70
C GLY A 318 -3.38 20.89 -39.01
N ILE A 319 -2.72 21.46 -38.00
CA ILE A 319 -1.77 22.56 -38.17
C ILE A 319 -0.38 22.19 -37.67
N ASN A 320 -0.23 21.89 -36.37
CA ASN A 320 1.09 21.66 -35.76
C ASN A 320 1.12 20.65 -34.60
N ASP A 321 0.02 19.93 -34.38
CA ASP A 321 -0.10 18.98 -33.29
C ASP A 321 0.63 17.68 -33.61
N TYR A 322 1.44 17.20 -32.66
CA TYR A 322 2.10 15.90 -32.76
C TYR A 322 2.45 15.30 -31.41
N VAL A 323 2.58 13.98 -31.42
CA VAL A 323 3.19 13.21 -30.32
C VAL A 323 4.45 12.57 -30.83
N SER A 324 5.53 12.61 -30.04
CA SER A 324 6.79 11.96 -30.36
C SER A 324 7.18 10.93 -29.31
N VAL A 325 7.65 9.77 -29.76
CA VAL A 325 8.27 8.73 -28.92
C VAL A 325 9.76 8.67 -29.30
N PRO A 326 10.69 8.65 -28.32
CA PRO A 326 12.11 8.47 -28.60
C PRO A 326 12.38 7.30 -29.54
N ASP A 327 13.39 7.46 -30.40
CA ASP A 327 13.79 6.41 -31.33
C ASP A 327 14.14 5.10 -30.61
N SER A 328 13.73 3.99 -31.22
CA SER A 328 14.06 2.65 -30.81
C SER A 328 14.09 1.74 -32.03
N ASP A 329 15.12 0.89 -32.11
CA ASP A 329 15.18 -0.25 -33.03
C ASP A 329 13.93 -1.13 -32.94
N SER A 330 13.18 -1.00 -31.85
CA SER A 330 11.96 -1.77 -31.65
C SER A 330 10.83 -1.45 -32.60
N PHE A 331 10.86 -0.27 -33.20
CA PHE A 331 9.85 0.21 -34.14
C PHE A 331 10.24 -0.04 -35.60
N THR A 332 11.34 -0.76 -35.83
CA THR A 332 11.93 -0.98 -37.16
C THR A 332 11.81 -2.44 -37.58
N ALA A 333 11.44 -2.68 -38.84
CA ALA A 333 11.44 -4.02 -39.45
C ALA A 333 12.48 -4.12 -40.56
N THR A 334 13.75 -4.34 -40.19
CA THR A 334 14.84 -4.66 -41.13
C THR A 334 14.56 -5.97 -41.89
N PRO A 335 15.24 -6.27 -43.02
CA PRO A 335 14.98 -7.49 -43.80
C PRO A 335 14.83 -8.76 -42.98
N GLY A 336 13.70 -9.47 -43.14
CA GLY A 336 13.36 -10.68 -42.39
C GLY A 336 12.72 -10.46 -41.02
N ASN A 337 12.69 -9.22 -40.51
CA ASN A 337 11.93 -8.86 -39.31
C ASN A 337 10.58 -8.26 -39.68
N SER A 338 9.60 -8.46 -38.80
CA SER A 338 8.22 -8.05 -39.04
C SER A 338 7.73 -6.97 -38.10
N LEU A 339 6.68 -6.28 -38.51
CA LEU A 339 6.05 -5.17 -37.78
C LEU A 339 4.54 -5.24 -37.94
N THR A 340 3.81 -4.96 -36.87
CA THR A 340 2.39 -4.59 -36.93
C THR A 340 2.21 -3.26 -36.21
N VAL A 341 1.39 -2.38 -36.79
CA VAL A 341 1.04 -1.07 -36.23
C VAL A 341 -0.46 -0.95 -36.26
N ALA A 342 -1.07 -0.55 -35.14
CA ALA A 342 -2.50 -0.31 -35.05
C ALA A 342 -2.79 1.01 -34.33
N ALA A 343 -3.89 1.65 -34.70
CA ALA A 343 -4.42 2.81 -34.03
C ALA A 343 -5.94 2.88 -34.24
N TRP A 344 -6.63 3.47 -33.28
CA TRP A 344 -7.97 3.99 -33.52
C TRP A 344 -7.86 5.44 -33.99
N VAL A 345 -8.61 5.79 -35.04
CA VAL A 345 -8.67 7.15 -35.59
C VAL A 345 -10.10 7.63 -35.71
N TYR A 346 -10.33 8.89 -35.39
CA TYR A 346 -11.56 9.61 -35.63
C TYR A 346 -11.26 10.82 -36.49
N ILE A 347 -11.83 10.86 -37.70
CA ILE A 347 -11.57 11.92 -38.67
C ILE A 347 -12.84 12.75 -38.82
N PRO A 348 -12.86 14.05 -38.44
CA PRO A 348 -14.07 14.86 -38.39
C PRO A 348 -14.57 15.31 -39.77
N SER A 349 -13.68 15.40 -40.76
CA SER A 349 -13.94 15.81 -42.15
C SER A 349 -13.06 15.02 -43.12
N SER A 350 -13.13 15.26 -44.43
CA SER A 350 -12.16 14.64 -45.35
C SER A 350 -10.73 14.97 -44.88
N PRO A 351 -9.84 13.98 -44.77
CA PRO A 351 -8.43 14.21 -44.52
C PRO A 351 -7.78 14.87 -45.75
N ASP A 352 -6.65 15.56 -45.55
CA ASP A 352 -5.85 16.03 -46.66
C ASP A 352 -4.96 14.89 -47.20
N ASP A 353 -4.54 15.02 -48.46
CA ASP A 353 -3.63 14.08 -49.07
C ASP A 353 -2.34 13.98 -48.24
N TYR A 354 -2.03 12.76 -47.79
CA TYR A 354 -0.82 12.41 -47.04
C TYR A 354 -0.79 12.70 -45.54
N ASP A 355 -1.92 13.07 -44.93
CA ASP A 355 -2.06 13.24 -43.48
C ASP A 355 -1.52 12.03 -42.70
N ALA A 356 -0.61 12.29 -41.76
CA ALA A 356 0.12 11.25 -41.05
C ALA A 356 -0.63 10.75 -39.82
N ILE A 357 -0.85 9.43 -39.74
CA ILE A 357 -1.43 8.81 -38.53
C ILE A 357 -0.29 8.47 -37.56
N VAL A 358 0.66 7.64 -38.01
CA VAL A 358 1.80 7.19 -37.21
C VAL A 358 2.95 6.73 -38.13
N GLY A 359 4.19 7.06 -37.78
CA GLY A 359 5.35 6.60 -38.56
C GLY A 359 6.71 7.04 -38.05
N LYS A 360 7.75 6.39 -38.57
CA LYS A 360 9.17 6.80 -38.47
C LYS A 360 9.56 7.44 -39.81
N TRP A 361 9.28 8.74 -39.91
CA TRP A 361 9.41 9.49 -41.15
C TRP A 361 9.88 10.92 -40.86
N ASP A 362 11.14 11.20 -41.16
CA ASP A 362 11.78 12.50 -41.01
C ASP A 362 12.21 13.04 -42.40
N ASN A 363 11.57 14.13 -42.81
CA ASN A 363 11.85 14.88 -44.03
C ASN A 363 13.01 15.88 -43.87
N SER A 364 13.54 16.08 -42.67
CA SER A 364 14.67 16.98 -42.40
C SER A 364 15.93 16.50 -43.11
N PHE A 365 16.76 17.40 -43.64
CA PHE A 365 17.98 17.00 -44.36
C PHE A 365 19.15 16.70 -43.40
N PRO A 366 19.83 15.53 -43.52
CA PRO A 366 19.54 14.41 -44.41
C PRO A 366 18.34 13.58 -43.93
N ALA A 367 17.45 13.22 -44.87
CA ALA A 367 16.19 12.54 -44.57
C ALA A 367 16.41 11.16 -43.93
N LYS A 368 15.57 10.82 -42.95
CA LYS A 368 15.60 9.56 -42.22
C LYS A 368 14.21 8.97 -42.21
N LYS A 369 13.95 7.99 -43.07
CA LYS A 369 12.61 7.46 -43.28
C LYS A 369 12.62 5.95 -43.25
N GLU A 370 11.55 5.37 -42.73
CA GLU A 370 11.43 3.91 -42.62
C GLU A 370 10.05 3.42 -43.06
N TRP A 371 9.01 3.90 -42.39
CA TRP A 371 7.64 3.56 -42.70
C TRP A 371 6.69 4.66 -42.23
N LEU A 372 5.53 4.73 -42.88
CA LEU A 372 4.51 5.70 -42.57
C LEU A 372 3.12 5.10 -42.84
N PHE A 373 2.27 5.13 -41.82
CA PHE A 373 0.85 4.81 -41.94
C PHE A 373 0.06 6.11 -41.97
N ARG A 374 -0.65 6.35 -43.06
CA ARG A 374 -1.19 7.68 -43.41
C ARG A 374 -2.41 7.59 -44.31
N PHE A 375 -3.01 8.75 -44.57
CA PHE A 375 -3.92 8.92 -45.69
C PHE A 375 -3.16 9.03 -47.02
N GLY A 376 -3.75 8.56 -48.10
CA GLY A 376 -3.26 8.68 -49.48
C GLY A 376 -4.22 9.50 -50.33
N VAL A 377 -3.93 9.57 -51.62
CA VAL A 377 -4.75 10.33 -52.57
C VAL A 377 -6.18 9.78 -52.59
N GLY A 378 -7.16 10.69 -52.49
CA GLY A 378 -8.59 10.34 -52.49
C GLY A 378 -9.08 9.68 -51.20
N ASP A 379 -8.58 10.15 -50.05
CA ASP A 379 -8.95 9.72 -48.68
C ASP A 379 -8.72 8.22 -48.40
N THR A 380 -7.84 7.58 -49.17
CA THR A 380 -7.50 6.16 -48.98
C THR A 380 -6.53 5.99 -47.81
N ILE A 381 -6.42 4.80 -47.24
CA ILE A 381 -5.41 4.49 -46.23
C ILE A 381 -4.20 3.83 -46.91
N GLU A 382 -3.02 4.37 -46.67
CA GLU A 382 -1.75 3.87 -47.18
C GLU A 382 -0.82 3.42 -46.06
N PHE A 383 -0.19 2.25 -46.23
CA PHE A 383 0.94 1.84 -45.43
C PHE A 383 2.18 1.71 -46.31
N ARG A 384 3.09 2.67 -46.15
CA ARG A 384 4.28 2.83 -47.00
C ARG A 384 5.54 2.47 -46.23
N LEU A 385 6.44 1.76 -46.90
CA LEU A 385 7.77 1.36 -46.45
C LEU A 385 8.81 2.00 -47.37
N ILE A 386 9.95 2.42 -46.84
CA ILE A 386 11.03 3.02 -47.62
C ILE A 386 12.39 2.44 -47.24
N ASP A 387 13.18 2.16 -48.26
CA ASP A 387 14.60 1.87 -48.15
C ASP A 387 15.34 3.21 -48.18
N ASN A 388 15.72 3.73 -47.01
CA ASN A 388 16.35 5.05 -46.91
C ASN A 388 17.68 5.14 -47.67
N ALA A 389 18.38 4.02 -47.86
CA ALA A 389 19.66 4.00 -48.56
C ALA A 389 19.51 4.23 -50.06
N THR A 390 18.41 3.75 -50.66
CA THR A 390 18.16 3.83 -52.11
C THR A 390 17.06 4.81 -52.49
N GLY A 391 16.21 5.21 -51.54
CA GLY A 391 15.00 6.01 -51.78
C GLY A 391 13.84 5.21 -52.38
N ASN A 392 13.99 3.90 -52.57
CA ASN A 392 12.94 3.06 -53.13
C ASN A 392 11.85 2.76 -52.09
N SER A 393 10.59 2.83 -52.50
CA SER A 393 9.45 2.57 -51.63
C SER A 393 8.56 1.42 -52.11
N ARG A 394 7.93 0.77 -51.14
CA ARG A 394 6.94 -0.30 -51.27
C ARG A 394 5.77 0.00 -50.35
N GLY A 395 4.65 -0.67 -50.56
CA GLY A 395 3.50 -0.49 -49.71
C GLY A 395 2.19 -0.77 -50.40
N ARG A 396 1.12 -0.62 -49.63
CA ARG A 396 -0.24 -0.88 -50.09
C ARG A 396 -1.13 0.32 -49.84
N SER A 397 -2.16 0.46 -50.66
CA SER A 397 -3.27 1.38 -50.48
C SER A 397 -4.60 0.61 -50.54
N THR A 398 -5.59 1.13 -49.82
CA THR A 398 -6.97 0.65 -49.87
C THR A 398 -7.74 1.27 -51.05
N THR A 399 -8.73 0.58 -51.61
CA THR A 399 -9.70 1.19 -52.55
C THR A 399 -10.93 1.79 -51.86
N VAL A 400 -11.03 1.66 -50.55
CA VAL A 400 -12.14 2.18 -49.74
C VAL A 400 -11.63 3.27 -48.81
N THR A 401 -12.48 4.25 -48.53
CA THR A 401 -12.20 5.30 -47.54
C THR A 401 -12.74 4.88 -46.17
N ILE A 402 -12.34 5.59 -45.12
CA ILE A 402 -12.96 5.46 -43.79
C ILE A 402 -14.07 6.50 -43.63
N PRO A 403 -15.16 6.19 -42.91
CA PRO A 403 -16.23 7.15 -42.67
C PRO A 403 -15.76 8.30 -41.77
N THR A 404 -16.16 9.54 -42.11
CA THR A 404 -15.95 10.69 -41.23
C THR A 404 -16.89 10.64 -40.03
N GLY A 405 -16.48 11.22 -38.91
CA GLY A 405 -17.28 11.30 -37.69
C GLY A 405 -17.47 9.97 -36.95
N VAL A 406 -16.67 8.95 -37.27
CA VAL A 406 -16.76 7.61 -36.66
C VAL A 406 -15.37 7.08 -36.31
N TRP A 407 -15.22 6.56 -35.09
CA TRP A 407 -14.02 5.84 -34.68
C TRP A 407 -13.79 4.61 -35.55
N THR A 408 -12.64 4.56 -36.22
CA THR A 408 -12.25 3.47 -37.11
C THR A 408 -10.92 2.89 -36.65
N HIS A 409 -10.86 1.57 -36.51
CA HIS A 409 -9.62 0.88 -36.18
C HIS A 409 -8.85 0.58 -37.46
N VAL A 410 -7.63 1.09 -37.56
CA VAL A 410 -6.74 0.89 -38.71
C VAL A 410 -5.52 0.09 -38.28
N THR A 411 -5.12 -0.89 -39.08
CA THR A 411 -3.96 -1.74 -38.78
C THR A 411 -3.14 -1.99 -40.03
N GLY A 412 -1.84 -1.75 -39.96
CA GLY A 412 -0.86 -2.11 -40.98
C GLY A 412 0.04 -3.25 -40.50
N THR A 413 0.26 -4.26 -41.33
CA THR A 413 1.24 -5.33 -41.05
C THR A 413 2.29 -5.41 -42.14
N TYR A 414 3.53 -5.73 -41.78
CA TYR A 414 4.61 -6.02 -42.70
C TYR A 414 5.40 -7.23 -42.21
N ASN A 415 5.62 -8.22 -43.09
CA ASN A 415 6.26 -9.49 -42.73
C ASN A 415 7.78 -9.53 -42.93
N GLY A 416 8.42 -8.42 -43.31
CA GLY A 416 9.87 -8.38 -43.55
C GLY A 416 10.31 -8.75 -44.96
N SER A 417 9.38 -9.00 -45.89
CA SER A 417 9.68 -9.36 -47.29
C SER A 417 10.33 -8.21 -48.05
N THR A 418 11.30 -8.51 -48.92
CA THR A 418 12.01 -7.53 -49.75
C THR A 418 11.56 -7.61 -51.21
N GLY A 419 12.15 -6.80 -52.09
CA GLY A 419 11.89 -6.81 -53.53
C GLY A 419 10.44 -6.45 -53.87
N ASN A 420 9.83 -7.21 -54.78
CA ASN A 420 8.42 -7.03 -55.15
C ASN A 420 7.48 -7.74 -54.15
N ASP A 421 7.98 -8.77 -53.45
CA ASP A 421 7.22 -9.51 -52.44
C ASP A 421 6.94 -8.65 -51.20
N ALA A 422 7.69 -7.57 -50.99
CA ALA A 422 7.42 -6.56 -49.98
C ALA A 422 5.98 -6.03 -50.04
N ASN A 423 5.42 -5.82 -51.24
CA ASN A 423 4.03 -5.38 -51.37
C ASN A 423 3.04 -6.46 -50.88
N ALA A 424 3.26 -7.72 -51.28
CA ALA A 424 2.42 -8.84 -50.85
C ALA A 424 2.56 -9.11 -49.34
N GLY A 425 3.74 -8.82 -48.77
CA GLY A 425 4.05 -8.90 -47.36
C GLY A 425 3.51 -7.75 -46.51
N THR A 426 3.02 -6.68 -47.15
CA THR A 426 2.33 -5.56 -46.50
C THR A 426 0.82 -5.76 -46.58
N LYS A 427 0.10 -5.52 -45.48
CA LYS A 427 -1.38 -5.59 -45.41
C LYS A 427 -1.95 -4.41 -44.65
N ILE A 428 -3.19 -4.06 -44.98
CA ILE A 428 -3.96 -3.01 -44.31
C ILE A 428 -5.31 -3.59 -43.94
N TYR A 429 -5.72 -3.40 -42.69
CA TYR A 429 -7.01 -3.81 -42.18
C TYR A 429 -7.77 -2.58 -41.68
N ILE A 430 -9.05 -2.50 -42.04
CA ILE A 430 -9.99 -1.51 -41.53
C ILE A 430 -11.04 -2.27 -40.74
N ASN A 431 -11.20 -1.94 -39.46
CA ASN A 431 -12.15 -2.59 -38.55
C ASN A 431 -11.99 -4.12 -38.52
N GLY A 432 -10.74 -4.58 -38.53
CA GLY A 432 -10.38 -6.00 -38.47
C GLY A 432 -10.56 -6.78 -39.77
N VAL A 433 -10.87 -6.12 -40.91
CA VAL A 433 -11.03 -6.76 -42.22
C VAL A 433 -9.96 -6.26 -43.18
N ALA A 434 -9.29 -7.17 -43.90
CA ALA A 434 -8.27 -6.80 -44.88
C ALA A 434 -8.87 -5.95 -46.03
N ARG A 435 -8.20 -4.84 -46.35
CA ARG A 435 -8.60 -3.86 -47.37
C ARG A 435 -7.44 -3.42 -48.28
N ASP A 436 -6.25 -4.02 -48.15
CA ASP A 436 -5.13 -3.72 -49.04
C ASP A 436 -5.37 -4.27 -50.45
N THR A 437 -5.50 -3.39 -51.43
CA THR A 437 -5.85 -3.79 -52.80
C THR A 437 -4.83 -3.34 -53.83
N THR A 438 -4.20 -2.18 -53.63
CA THR A 438 -3.40 -1.51 -54.66
C THR A 438 -1.94 -1.34 -54.21
N ASP A 439 -0.99 -1.62 -55.11
CA ASP A 439 0.44 -1.37 -54.86
C ASP A 439 0.78 0.11 -55.05
N ILE A 440 1.56 0.67 -54.12
CA ILE A 440 2.03 2.08 -54.17
C ILE A 440 3.56 2.19 -54.24
N SER A 441 4.15 1.49 -55.21
CA SER A 441 5.61 1.31 -55.34
C SER A 441 6.31 2.33 -56.22
N THR A 442 7.60 2.60 -55.95
CA THR A 442 8.50 3.26 -56.90
C THR A 442 9.28 2.25 -57.73
N ALA A 443 9.73 2.67 -58.91
CA ALA A 443 10.66 1.89 -59.73
C ALA A 443 11.99 1.65 -58.99
N GLY A 444 12.59 0.47 -59.15
CA GLY A 444 13.83 0.07 -58.48
C GLY A 444 13.65 -1.10 -57.49
N THR A 445 14.76 -1.60 -56.95
CA THR A 445 14.77 -2.73 -55.99
C THR A 445 14.65 -2.24 -54.56
N PHE A 446 13.66 -2.74 -53.82
CA PHE A 446 13.53 -2.52 -52.39
C PHE A 446 14.36 -3.58 -51.64
N SER A 447 15.52 -3.20 -51.09
CA SER A 447 16.37 -4.16 -50.36
C SER A 447 15.88 -4.40 -48.94
N GLY A 448 14.98 -3.56 -48.46
CA GLY A 448 14.34 -3.61 -47.16
C GLY A 448 14.34 -2.26 -46.48
N MET A 449 13.59 -2.18 -45.39
CA MET A 449 13.57 -1.00 -44.52
C MET A 449 14.92 -0.84 -43.82
N SER A 450 15.43 0.39 -43.79
CA SER A 450 16.64 0.74 -43.05
C SER A 450 16.30 1.07 -41.59
N ASN A 451 17.18 0.74 -40.65
CA ASN A 451 17.07 1.27 -39.30
C ASN A 451 17.71 2.66 -39.23
N THR A 452 16.92 3.67 -38.96
CA THR A 452 17.32 5.08 -38.92
C THR A 452 17.11 5.67 -37.54
N THR A 453 17.69 6.85 -37.30
CA THR A 453 17.53 7.57 -36.03
C THR A 453 16.28 8.47 -35.98
N SER A 454 15.30 8.23 -36.87
CA SER A 454 14.03 8.97 -36.87
C SER A 454 13.20 8.56 -35.66
N LYS A 455 12.66 9.53 -34.92
CA LYS A 455 11.70 9.25 -33.84
C LYS A 455 10.41 8.71 -34.42
N LEU A 456 9.62 8.05 -33.59
CA LEU A 456 8.24 7.73 -33.95
C LEU A 456 7.36 8.95 -33.69
N PHE A 457 6.61 9.37 -34.69
CA PHE A 457 5.64 10.46 -34.59
C PHE A 457 4.21 9.95 -34.80
N LEU A 458 3.26 10.57 -34.12
CA LEU A 458 1.82 10.42 -34.33
C LEU A 458 1.23 11.78 -34.70
N GLY A 459 0.27 11.78 -35.62
CA GLY A 459 -0.46 12.97 -36.07
C GLY A 459 0.32 13.91 -37.00
N MET A 460 1.60 13.63 -37.28
CA MET A 460 2.49 14.47 -38.09
C MET A 460 3.75 13.68 -38.48
N VAL A 461 4.53 14.19 -39.43
CA VAL A 461 5.91 13.74 -39.69
C VAL A 461 6.92 14.81 -39.30
N GLU A 462 8.16 14.41 -38.98
CA GLU A 462 9.23 15.36 -38.67
C GLU A 462 9.70 16.05 -39.96
N ALA A 463 9.84 17.37 -39.96
CA ALA A 463 10.38 18.12 -41.09
C ALA A 463 11.03 19.43 -40.65
N THR A 464 11.84 20.02 -41.53
CA THR A 464 12.44 21.36 -41.31
C THR A 464 11.52 22.52 -41.69
N THR A 465 10.44 22.25 -42.41
CA THR A 465 9.55 23.26 -42.99
C THR A 465 8.11 22.80 -42.90
N ALA A 466 7.22 23.70 -42.48
CA ALA A 466 5.79 23.45 -42.28
C ALA A 466 5.07 22.78 -43.47
N SER A 467 5.49 23.08 -44.71
CA SER A 467 4.86 22.52 -45.92
C SER A 467 5.10 21.01 -46.13
N ASN A 468 5.91 20.36 -45.28
CA ASN A 468 6.30 18.95 -45.42
C ASN A 468 6.00 18.12 -44.15
N GLU A 469 5.15 18.64 -43.27
CA GLU A 469 4.88 18.05 -41.95
C GLU A 469 3.64 17.16 -41.92
N ASN A 470 2.79 17.20 -42.96
CA ASN A 470 1.60 16.37 -43.12
C ASN A 470 0.74 16.25 -41.84
N PRO A 471 0.30 17.38 -41.25
CA PRO A 471 -0.41 17.38 -39.98
C PRO A 471 -1.81 16.77 -40.12
N LEU A 472 -2.19 15.93 -39.18
CA LEU A 472 -3.50 15.29 -39.14
C LEU A 472 -4.54 16.22 -38.49
N LEU A 473 -5.70 16.37 -39.14
CA LEU A 473 -6.91 16.86 -38.49
C LEU A 473 -7.75 15.68 -37.99
N GLY A 474 -7.72 15.40 -36.67
CA GLY A 474 -8.46 14.27 -36.13
C GLY A 474 -8.18 13.94 -34.67
N THR A 475 -8.59 12.77 -34.23
CA THR A 475 -8.29 12.22 -32.90
C THR A 475 -7.71 10.82 -33.07
N ILE A 476 -6.63 10.52 -32.34
CA ILE A 476 -5.98 9.20 -32.31
C ILE A 476 -6.11 8.62 -30.91
N ASP A 477 -6.39 7.32 -30.84
CA ASP A 477 -6.44 6.56 -29.59
C ASP A 477 -5.81 5.16 -29.73
N GLU A 478 -5.47 4.55 -28.60
CA GLU A 478 -5.08 3.14 -28.47
C GLU A 478 -3.98 2.71 -29.47
N VAL A 479 -2.89 3.47 -29.54
CA VAL A 479 -1.80 3.21 -30.51
C VAL A 479 -0.94 2.06 -30.03
N GLN A 480 -0.74 1.07 -30.91
CA GLN A 480 0.00 -0.14 -30.59
C GLN A 480 0.98 -0.53 -31.69
N ILE A 481 2.15 -1.01 -31.29
CA ILE A 481 3.17 -1.54 -32.20
C ILE A 481 3.63 -2.91 -31.70
N TRP A 482 3.76 -3.87 -32.62
CA TRP A 482 4.30 -5.20 -32.35
C TRP A 482 5.48 -5.52 -33.28
N LYS A 483 6.47 -6.24 -32.76
CA LYS A 483 7.60 -6.82 -33.51
C LYS A 483 7.28 -8.11 -34.27
N ARG A 484 6.00 -8.37 -34.49
CA ARG A 484 5.51 -9.55 -35.19
C ARG A 484 4.37 -9.18 -36.11
N VAL A 485 4.13 -10.01 -37.13
CA VAL A 485 2.87 -9.97 -37.88
C VAL A 485 1.77 -10.52 -36.99
N LEU A 486 0.73 -9.72 -36.75
CA LEU A 486 -0.53 -10.23 -36.20
C LEU A 486 -1.30 -10.98 -37.29
N SER A 487 -1.86 -12.13 -36.94
CA SER A 487 -2.80 -12.84 -37.80
C SER A 487 -4.12 -12.07 -37.93
N GLU A 488 -4.88 -12.33 -39.00
CA GLU A 488 -6.20 -11.72 -39.20
C GLU A 488 -7.14 -11.94 -37.99
N GLY A 489 -7.05 -13.12 -37.36
CA GLY A 489 -7.80 -13.44 -36.15
C GLY A 489 -7.41 -12.56 -34.95
N GLU A 490 -6.12 -12.32 -34.74
CA GLU A 490 -5.61 -11.45 -33.67
C GLU A 490 -5.99 -9.99 -33.90
N ILE A 491 -5.88 -9.50 -35.15
CA ILE A 491 -6.27 -8.13 -35.52
C ILE A 491 -7.77 -7.93 -35.28
N ARG A 492 -8.59 -8.91 -35.71
CA ARG A 492 -10.04 -8.86 -35.47
C ARG A 492 -10.38 -8.93 -33.98
N GLN A 493 -9.64 -9.71 -33.19
CA GLN A 493 -9.83 -9.74 -31.74
C GLN A 493 -9.43 -8.42 -31.07
N SER A 494 -8.32 -7.80 -31.48
CA SER A 494 -7.90 -6.48 -30.99
C SER A 494 -9.00 -5.44 -31.23
N TYR A 495 -9.50 -5.36 -32.47
CA TYR A 495 -10.63 -4.51 -32.83
C TYR A 495 -11.87 -4.75 -31.96
N LEU A 496 -12.31 -6.02 -31.83
CA LEU A 496 -13.51 -6.36 -31.06
C LEU A 496 -13.35 -6.12 -29.56
N ARG A 497 -12.14 -6.29 -29.01
CA ARG A 497 -11.83 -6.01 -27.59
C ARG A 497 -11.84 -4.52 -27.30
N MET A 498 -11.51 -3.67 -28.27
CA MET A 498 -11.45 -2.21 -28.08
C MET A 498 -12.67 -1.47 -28.60
N MET A 499 -13.57 -2.11 -29.36
CA MET A 499 -14.80 -1.50 -29.86
C MET A 499 -15.54 -0.69 -28.78
N PRO A 500 -15.83 0.59 -29.03
CA PRO A 500 -16.61 1.41 -28.11
C PRO A 500 -18.08 0.97 -28.15
N GLY A 501 -18.67 0.70 -26.98
CA GLY A 501 -20.08 0.32 -26.85
C GLY A 501 -20.36 -1.17 -26.65
N THR A 502 -21.65 -1.48 -26.47
CA THR A 502 -22.17 -2.75 -25.95
C THR A 502 -22.01 -3.96 -26.88
N SER A 503 -21.57 -3.80 -28.12
CA SER A 503 -21.54 -4.82 -29.20
C SER A 503 -20.63 -6.06 -28.97
N LYS A 504 -20.04 -6.22 -27.79
CA LYS A 504 -19.24 -7.39 -27.43
C LYS A 504 -20.14 -8.56 -27.08
N ALA A 505 -19.76 -9.77 -27.52
CA ALA A 505 -20.34 -10.99 -26.98
C ALA A 505 -19.84 -11.16 -25.53
N TYR A 506 -20.74 -11.02 -24.57
CA TYR A 506 -20.48 -11.25 -23.16
C TYR A 506 -20.95 -12.65 -22.78
N VAL A 507 -20.03 -13.45 -22.23
CA VAL A 507 -20.34 -14.75 -21.63
C VAL A 507 -20.26 -14.58 -20.12
N SER A 508 -21.40 -14.67 -19.44
CA SER A 508 -21.44 -14.60 -17.98
C SER A 508 -20.76 -15.82 -17.34
N ILE A 509 -20.39 -15.73 -16.06
CA ILE A 509 -19.91 -16.87 -15.28
C ILE A 509 -20.93 -18.03 -15.18
N ALA A 510 -22.20 -17.75 -15.47
CA ALA A 510 -23.27 -18.75 -15.53
C ALA A 510 -23.45 -19.37 -16.93
N GLY A 511 -22.61 -19.00 -17.91
CA GLY A 511 -22.65 -19.53 -19.29
C GLY A 511 -23.67 -18.86 -20.20
N ASN A 512 -24.43 -17.87 -19.73
CA ASN A 512 -25.33 -17.08 -20.57
C ASN A 512 -24.54 -16.21 -21.55
N VAL A 513 -25.01 -16.10 -22.79
CA VAL A 513 -24.33 -15.39 -23.88
C VAL A 513 -25.23 -14.26 -24.35
N GLY A 514 -24.71 -13.03 -24.39
CA GLY A 514 -25.42 -11.87 -24.94
C GLY A 514 -24.51 -11.02 -25.80
N ILE A 515 -25.04 -10.47 -26.88
CA ILE A 515 -24.41 -9.40 -27.65
C ILE A 515 -25.17 -8.13 -27.27
N ASN A 516 -24.46 -7.01 -27.09
CA ASN A 516 -25.11 -5.77 -26.68
C ASN A 516 -25.60 -5.72 -25.23
N THR A 517 -25.11 -6.60 -24.36
CA THR A 517 -25.46 -6.62 -22.93
C THR A 517 -24.32 -7.21 -22.07
N THR A 518 -24.12 -6.66 -20.87
CA THR A 518 -23.22 -7.20 -19.84
C THR A 518 -23.93 -8.10 -18.83
N THR A 519 -25.25 -8.27 -18.97
CA THR A 519 -26.10 -9.10 -18.10
C THR A 519 -26.97 -10.03 -18.94
N PRO A 520 -26.40 -10.97 -19.70
CA PRO A 520 -27.21 -11.90 -20.48
C PRO A 520 -28.02 -12.79 -19.54
N THR A 521 -29.34 -12.70 -19.69
CA THR A 521 -30.32 -13.49 -18.94
C THR A 521 -30.76 -14.76 -19.68
N HIS A 522 -30.29 -14.95 -20.91
CA HIS A 522 -30.71 -16.03 -21.80
C HIS A 522 -29.49 -16.80 -22.35
N THR A 523 -29.70 -18.08 -22.62
CA THR A 523 -28.76 -18.96 -23.33
C THR A 523 -28.83 -18.71 -24.84
N LEU A 524 -27.73 -18.95 -25.57
CA LEU A 524 -27.65 -18.76 -27.02
C LEU A 524 -28.58 -19.72 -27.79
N SER A 525 -29.52 -19.17 -28.56
CA SER A 525 -30.33 -19.92 -29.53
C SER A 525 -29.81 -19.69 -30.95
N VAL A 526 -29.26 -20.73 -31.58
CA VAL A 526 -28.68 -20.66 -32.93
C VAL A 526 -29.72 -21.10 -33.96
N HIS A 527 -30.18 -20.18 -34.80
CA HIS A 527 -31.16 -20.43 -35.88
C HIS A 527 -30.50 -20.89 -37.20
N GLY A 528 -29.29 -21.44 -37.11
CA GLY A 528 -28.51 -21.93 -38.25
C GLY A 528 -27.89 -23.29 -37.94
N PHE A 529 -27.02 -23.79 -38.82
CA PHE A 529 -26.33 -25.05 -38.60
C PHE A 529 -25.36 -24.95 -37.42
N VAL A 530 -25.60 -25.76 -36.38
CA VAL A 530 -24.61 -26.01 -35.33
C VAL A 530 -23.76 -27.19 -35.79
N ASN A 531 -22.54 -26.91 -36.25
CA ASN A 531 -21.59 -27.96 -36.62
C ASN A 531 -20.84 -28.42 -35.36
N ILE A 532 -21.26 -29.55 -34.80
CA ILE A 532 -20.62 -30.17 -33.63
C ILE A 532 -19.62 -31.22 -34.13
N SER A 533 -18.36 -30.82 -34.30
CA SER A 533 -17.27 -31.73 -34.61
C SER A 533 -16.34 -31.87 -33.41
N GLY A 534 -16.42 -32.99 -32.69
CA GLY A 534 -15.48 -33.31 -31.62
C GLY A 534 -15.92 -34.40 -30.63
N SER A 535 -15.07 -35.43 -30.51
CA SER A 535 -15.02 -36.52 -29.51
C SER A 535 -16.27 -37.42 -29.37
N PRO A 536 -16.15 -38.73 -29.08
CA PRO A 536 -17.25 -39.70 -29.14
C PRO A 536 -18.17 -39.64 -27.90
N GLY A 537 -18.63 -38.44 -27.55
CA GLY A 537 -19.61 -38.21 -26.49
C GLY A 537 -21.04 -38.19 -27.05
N ASN A 538 -22.00 -38.63 -26.24
CA ASN A 538 -23.41 -38.54 -26.59
C ASN A 538 -23.89 -37.08 -26.56
N SER A 539 -24.35 -36.55 -27.69
CA SER A 539 -25.15 -35.32 -27.72
C SER A 539 -26.59 -35.66 -27.34
N SER A 540 -27.13 -35.04 -26.29
CA SER A 540 -28.53 -35.20 -25.89
C SER A 540 -29.30 -33.91 -26.21
N PHE A 541 -30.45 -34.05 -26.87
CA PHE A 541 -31.40 -32.95 -27.10
C PHE A 541 -32.57 -33.12 -26.12
N THR A 542 -33.11 -32.02 -25.60
CA THR A 542 -34.36 -32.01 -24.84
C THR A 542 -35.44 -31.32 -25.67
N GLY A 543 -36.57 -31.99 -25.89
CA GLY A 543 -37.66 -31.52 -26.76
C GLY A 543 -37.70 -32.22 -28.13
N ASP A 544 -38.51 -31.66 -29.04
CA ASP A 544 -38.70 -32.21 -30.38
C ASP A 544 -37.45 -32.00 -31.24
N VAL A 545 -36.98 -33.08 -31.88
CA VAL A 545 -35.90 -33.03 -32.87
C VAL A 545 -36.52 -33.21 -34.25
N ARG A 546 -36.51 -32.13 -35.05
CA ARG A 546 -36.94 -32.15 -36.46
C ARG A 546 -35.71 -32.21 -37.37
N ILE A 547 -35.62 -33.26 -38.19
CA ILE A 547 -34.54 -33.45 -39.16
C ILE A 547 -35.11 -33.26 -40.56
N GLU A 548 -34.79 -32.14 -41.18
CA GLU A 548 -35.12 -31.86 -42.59
C GLU A 548 -34.02 -32.46 -43.47
N GLY A 549 -34.06 -33.80 -43.67
CA GLY A 549 -33.10 -34.52 -44.51
C GLY A 549 -32.74 -35.93 -44.01
N THR A 550 -31.59 -36.44 -44.45
CA THR A 550 -31.12 -37.80 -44.12
C THR A 550 -30.32 -37.80 -42.81
N LEU A 551 -30.74 -38.62 -41.84
CA LEU A 551 -29.96 -38.92 -40.64
C LEU A 551 -29.01 -40.10 -40.91
N PHE A 552 -27.70 -39.84 -40.91
CA PHE A 552 -26.69 -40.90 -40.92
C PHE A 552 -26.25 -41.22 -39.49
N GLY A 553 -26.46 -42.45 -39.04
CA GLY A 553 -26.01 -42.92 -37.72
C GLY A 553 -25.43 -44.32 -37.82
N ALA A 554 -24.29 -44.57 -37.17
CA ALA A 554 -23.78 -45.92 -37.00
C ALA A 554 -24.63 -46.64 -35.94
N SER A 555 -25.41 -47.63 -36.39
CA SER A 555 -26.00 -48.78 -35.68
C SER A 555 -26.25 -48.69 -34.15
N PRO A 556 -27.49 -48.89 -33.66
CA PRO A 556 -28.79 -48.57 -34.25
C PRO A 556 -29.43 -47.32 -33.62
N LEU A 557 -30.23 -46.59 -34.42
CA LEU A 557 -31.11 -45.53 -33.94
C LEU A 557 -32.18 -46.12 -33.00
N LYS A 558 -32.14 -45.74 -31.72
CA LYS A 558 -33.14 -46.15 -30.72
C LYS A 558 -34.13 -45.00 -30.49
N ILE A 559 -35.40 -45.23 -30.79
CA ILE A 559 -36.49 -44.27 -30.54
C ILE A 559 -37.31 -44.76 -29.34
N GLY A 560 -37.15 -44.13 -28.18
CA GLY A 560 -37.94 -44.44 -26.99
C GLY A 560 -39.40 -44.03 -27.21
N GLY A 561 -40.35 -44.96 -27.06
CA GLY A 561 -41.78 -44.71 -27.26
C GLY A 561 -42.34 -45.11 -28.63
N GLY A 562 -41.49 -45.56 -29.56
CA GLY A 562 -41.89 -46.01 -30.91
C GLY A 562 -41.73 -44.92 -31.97
N LEU A 563 -41.89 -45.32 -33.24
CA LEU A 563 -41.85 -44.42 -34.40
C LEU A 563 -43.29 -44.09 -34.84
N ASN A 564 -43.66 -42.80 -34.87
CA ASN A 564 -44.92 -42.34 -35.45
C ASN A 564 -44.64 -41.70 -36.82
N SER A 565 -45.17 -42.27 -37.90
CA SER A 565 -45.03 -41.76 -39.27
C SER A 565 -46.39 -41.29 -39.77
N SER A 566 -46.47 -40.07 -40.32
CA SER A 566 -47.68 -39.55 -40.96
C SER A 566 -47.86 -40.01 -42.41
N ASP A 567 -46.86 -40.69 -42.97
CA ASP A 567 -46.83 -41.17 -44.35
C ASP A 567 -46.11 -42.55 -44.45
N VAL A 568 -45.69 -42.96 -45.64
CA VAL A 568 -45.08 -44.27 -45.93
C VAL A 568 -43.75 -44.50 -45.20
N ILE A 569 -43.60 -45.69 -44.60
CA ILE A 569 -42.30 -46.22 -44.13
C ILE A 569 -41.74 -47.14 -45.22
N THR A 570 -40.67 -46.70 -45.91
CA THR A 570 -39.94 -47.53 -46.88
C THR A 570 -38.70 -48.16 -46.24
N THR A 571 -38.51 -49.47 -46.42
CA THR A 571 -37.32 -50.20 -45.93
C THR A 571 -36.63 -50.91 -47.09
N GLN A 572 -35.29 -50.92 -47.10
CA GLN A 572 -34.52 -51.57 -48.17
C GLN A 572 -34.47 -53.10 -48.04
N SER A 573 -34.51 -53.62 -46.80
CA SER A 573 -34.35 -55.04 -46.50
C SER A 573 -35.49 -55.61 -45.62
N GLY A 574 -36.66 -54.97 -45.63
CA GLY A 574 -37.84 -55.38 -44.86
C GLY A 574 -37.86 -54.88 -43.41
N ILE A 575 -38.89 -55.30 -42.67
CA ILE A 575 -39.12 -54.97 -41.26
C ILE A 575 -39.01 -56.25 -40.43
N ALA A 576 -38.10 -56.28 -39.45
CA ALA A 576 -38.03 -57.36 -38.46
C ALA A 576 -38.88 -57.02 -37.23
N LEU A 577 -39.86 -57.86 -36.90
CA LEU A 577 -40.69 -57.73 -35.70
C LEU A 577 -40.13 -58.64 -34.59
N HIS A 578 -39.54 -58.06 -33.54
CA HIS A 578 -39.11 -58.80 -32.36
C HIS A 578 -40.15 -58.69 -31.25
N THR A 579 -41.17 -59.55 -31.31
CA THR A 579 -42.23 -59.64 -30.30
C THR A 579 -41.95 -60.76 -29.28
N SER A 580 -42.50 -60.65 -28.07
CA SER A 580 -42.36 -61.68 -27.05
C SER A 580 -43.22 -62.91 -27.39
N ALA A 581 -42.88 -64.09 -26.82
CA ALA A 581 -43.57 -65.35 -27.14
C ALA A 581 -45.06 -65.37 -26.71
N SER A 582 -45.44 -64.62 -25.67
CA SER A 582 -46.83 -64.53 -25.21
C SER A 582 -47.56 -63.39 -25.93
N VAL A 583 -48.57 -63.72 -26.75
CA VAL A 583 -49.43 -62.73 -27.40
C VAL A 583 -50.29 -62.02 -26.34
N PRO A 584 -50.27 -60.68 -26.24
CA PRO A 584 -51.11 -59.97 -25.29
C PRO A 584 -52.58 -60.03 -25.71
N THR A 585 -53.51 -59.81 -24.78
CA THR A 585 -54.94 -59.76 -25.10
C THR A 585 -55.22 -58.67 -26.14
N CYS A 586 -55.92 -59.03 -27.23
CA CYS A 586 -56.39 -58.04 -28.19
C CYS A 586 -57.52 -57.21 -27.56
N ASN A 587 -57.28 -55.92 -27.41
CA ASN A 587 -58.19 -54.95 -26.80
C ASN A 587 -57.99 -53.57 -27.46
N ALA A 588 -58.68 -52.55 -26.97
CA ALA A 588 -58.59 -51.20 -27.53
C ALA A 588 -57.15 -50.63 -27.56
N ALA A 589 -56.32 -50.92 -26.56
CA ALA A 589 -54.94 -50.40 -26.48
C ALA A 589 -53.98 -51.12 -27.46
N ASN A 590 -54.31 -52.34 -27.86
CA ASN A 590 -53.50 -53.16 -28.76
C ASN A 590 -54.05 -53.21 -30.20
N ARG A 591 -55.19 -52.57 -30.48
CA ARG A 591 -55.81 -52.52 -31.82
C ARG A 591 -54.81 -51.99 -32.87
N GLY A 592 -54.76 -52.64 -34.02
CA GLY A 592 -53.88 -52.28 -35.15
C GLY A 592 -52.43 -52.71 -34.99
N ARG A 593 -52.02 -53.25 -33.83
CA ARG A 593 -50.68 -53.79 -33.65
C ARG A 593 -50.53 -55.08 -34.45
N LEU A 594 -49.42 -55.19 -35.17
CA LEU A 594 -48.92 -56.44 -35.72
C LEU A 594 -48.15 -57.19 -34.62
N TRP A 595 -48.36 -58.49 -34.55
CA TRP A 595 -47.67 -59.37 -33.62
C TRP A 595 -47.19 -60.62 -34.34
N MET A 596 -45.94 -60.99 -34.11
CA MET A 596 -45.37 -62.24 -34.60
C MET A 596 -45.25 -63.23 -33.45
N THR A 597 -45.88 -64.38 -33.57
CA THR A 597 -45.74 -65.47 -32.60
C THR A 597 -44.77 -66.48 -33.18
N PRO A 598 -43.54 -66.59 -32.65
CA PRO A 598 -42.59 -67.55 -33.15
C PRO A 598 -43.07 -68.98 -32.84
N GLY A 599 -43.15 -69.81 -33.87
CA GLY A 599 -43.44 -71.23 -33.76
C GLY A 599 -42.25 -71.99 -33.16
N GLY A 600 -42.53 -73.12 -32.51
CA GLY A 600 -41.49 -74.09 -32.17
C GLY A 600 -40.90 -74.76 -33.43
N VAL A 601 -39.88 -75.59 -33.26
CA VAL A 601 -39.29 -76.34 -34.39
C VAL A 601 -40.36 -77.15 -35.13
N GLY A 602 -40.48 -76.93 -36.44
CA GLY A 602 -41.47 -77.60 -37.29
C GLY A 602 -42.88 -77.01 -37.24
N VAL A 603 -43.10 -75.92 -36.51
CA VAL A 603 -44.36 -75.16 -36.45
C VAL A 603 -44.16 -73.81 -37.13
N ALA A 604 -45.10 -73.42 -37.99
CA ALA A 604 -45.03 -72.12 -38.66
C ALA A 604 -45.18 -70.96 -37.68
N ASP A 605 -44.44 -69.88 -37.93
CA ASP A 605 -44.66 -68.60 -37.26
C ASP A 605 -46.03 -68.04 -37.65
N ILE A 606 -46.68 -67.36 -36.71
CA ILE A 606 -48.00 -66.76 -36.94
C ILE A 606 -47.86 -65.24 -36.89
N LEU A 607 -48.13 -64.58 -38.02
CA LEU A 607 -48.34 -63.14 -38.06
C LEU A 607 -49.81 -62.83 -37.84
N SER A 608 -50.12 -62.01 -36.84
CA SER A 608 -51.49 -61.59 -36.54
C SER A 608 -51.61 -60.08 -36.37
N VAL A 609 -52.79 -59.55 -36.65
CA VAL A 609 -53.15 -58.16 -36.36
C VAL A 609 -54.34 -58.12 -35.41
N CYS A 610 -54.28 -57.27 -34.39
CA CYS A 610 -55.40 -57.09 -33.47
C CYS A 610 -56.45 -56.19 -34.13
N THR A 611 -57.63 -56.75 -34.40
CA THR A 611 -58.71 -56.04 -35.11
C THR A 611 -59.95 -55.89 -34.22
N LYS A 612 -60.84 -54.98 -34.61
CA LYS A 612 -62.15 -54.76 -33.98
C LYS A 612 -63.22 -55.14 -35.00
N SER A 613 -64.10 -56.06 -34.63
CA SER A 613 -65.24 -56.48 -35.46
C SER A 613 -66.34 -55.42 -35.49
N ALA A 614 -67.33 -55.60 -36.38
CA ALA A 614 -68.52 -54.75 -36.44
C ALA A 614 -69.42 -54.85 -35.17
N LEU A 615 -69.23 -55.88 -34.35
CA LEU A 615 -69.90 -56.07 -33.06
C LEU A 615 -69.07 -55.55 -31.89
N ASP A 616 -68.08 -54.70 -32.16
CA ASP A 616 -67.17 -54.12 -31.17
C ASP A 616 -66.30 -55.11 -30.37
N ALA A 617 -66.29 -56.40 -30.75
CA ALA A 617 -65.38 -57.39 -30.19
C ALA A 617 -63.97 -57.27 -30.79
N PHE A 618 -62.95 -57.37 -29.92
CA PHE A 618 -61.54 -57.35 -30.30
C PHE A 618 -60.98 -58.77 -30.39
N ALA A 619 -60.33 -59.10 -31.51
CA ALA A 619 -59.71 -60.40 -31.71
C ALA A 619 -58.43 -60.29 -32.56
N TRP A 620 -57.46 -61.16 -32.25
CA TRP A 620 -56.32 -61.38 -33.14
C TRP A 620 -56.80 -62.10 -34.39
N GLN A 621 -56.52 -61.51 -35.55
CA GLN A 621 -56.76 -62.12 -36.84
C GLN A 621 -55.43 -62.54 -37.43
N THR A 622 -55.28 -63.82 -37.73
CA THR A 622 -54.09 -64.33 -38.40
C THR A 622 -54.08 -63.85 -39.83
N ILE A 623 -52.95 -63.27 -40.24
CA ILE A 623 -52.68 -62.92 -41.62
C ILE A 623 -52.09 -64.18 -42.25
N SER A 624 -52.88 -64.88 -43.06
CA SER A 624 -52.36 -66.02 -43.83
C SER A 624 -51.36 -65.50 -44.86
N LEU A 625 -50.10 -65.83 -44.63
CA LEU A 625 -49.03 -65.71 -45.62
C LEU A 625 -49.16 -66.93 -46.53
N LEU A 626 -49.80 -66.77 -47.70
CA LEU A 626 -49.85 -67.82 -48.73
C LEU A 626 -48.47 -68.05 -49.34
#